data_AF-A0A916EHH3-F1
#
_entry.id   AF-A0A916EHH3-F1
#
_cell.length_a   1.000
_cell.length_b   1.000
_cell.length_c   1.000
_cell.angle_alpha   90.00
_cell.angle_beta   90.00
_cell.angle_gamma   90.00
#
_symmetry.space_group_name_H-M   'P 1'
#
loop_
_entity.id
_entity.type
_entity.pdbx_description
1 polymer ?
#
loop_
_entity_poly.entity_id
_entity_poly.type
_entity_poly.pdbx_seq_one_letter_code
_entity_poly.pdbx_strand_id
1 'polypeptide(L)'
;MAFIFNVLIIPRIKYRAQLIILSEYECNKIMAKFRILFKHKLKFMKTTPNSIVHLKEMFNVKNIEDNQLQAKTTNFILQINDKNELGIITKIRLYNLQQLLFLNDNPIYSLQEKDIIRYKKIFTTQLKNHYMGISTAKQGDSLKKKFLKFI
;
A
#
# COMPACT_ATOMS: atom_id res chain seq x y z
N MET A 1 -9.32 23.47 5.13
CA MET A 1 -9.35 22.18 4.39
C MET A 1 -8.02 21.43 4.45
N ALA A 2 -6.87 22.05 4.17
CA ALA A 2 -5.58 21.36 4.18
C ALA A 2 -5.23 20.78 5.56
N PHE A 3 -5.49 21.55 6.63
CA PHE A 3 -5.34 21.10 8.01
C PHE A 3 -6.13 19.82 8.32
N ILE A 4 -7.44 19.83 8.01
CA ILE A 4 -8.33 18.66 8.20
C ILE A 4 -7.77 17.43 7.47
N PHE A 5 -7.29 17.61 6.25
CA PHE A 5 -6.73 16.50 5.49
C PHE A 5 -5.46 15.94 6.12
N ASN A 6 -4.49 16.81 6.44
CA ASN A 6 -3.21 16.39 6.99
C ASN A 6 -3.31 15.81 8.40
N VAL A 7 -4.20 16.34 9.24
CA VAL A 7 -4.31 15.97 10.66
C VAL A 7 -5.32 14.85 10.89
N LEU A 8 -6.40 14.77 10.11
CA LEU A 8 -7.47 13.79 10.35
C LEU A 8 -7.54 12.71 9.27
N ILE A 9 -7.52 13.11 7.99
CA ILE A 9 -7.73 12.15 6.90
C ILE A 9 -6.49 11.29 6.68
N ILE A 10 -5.30 11.89 6.62
CA ILE A 10 -4.04 11.17 6.44
C ILE A 10 -3.82 10.12 7.54
N PRO A 11 -3.96 10.43 8.85
CA PRO A 11 -3.80 9.40 9.89
C PRO A 11 -4.85 8.29 9.81
N ARG A 12 -6.11 8.62 9.46
CA ARG A 12 -7.15 7.61 9.25
C ARG A 12 -6.84 6.68 8.09
N ILE A 13 -6.34 7.22 6.97
CA ILE A 13 -5.88 6.42 5.83
C ILE A 13 -4.68 5.57 6.24
N LYS A 14 -3.68 6.17 6.89
CA LYS A 14 -2.48 5.46 7.38
C LYS A 14 -2.85 4.27 8.27
N TYR A 15 -3.78 4.46 9.21
CA TYR A 15 -4.27 3.39 10.08
C TYR A 15 -4.93 2.26 9.29
N ARG A 16 -5.87 2.59 8.40
CA ARG A 16 -6.56 1.58 7.56
C ARG A 16 -5.60 0.86 6.59
N ALA A 17 -4.59 1.57 6.10
CA ALA A 17 -3.54 1.05 5.24
C ALA A 17 -2.39 0.37 6.03
N GLN A 18 -2.54 0.09 7.33
CA GLN A 18 -1.51 -0.69 8.04
C GLN A 18 -1.42 -2.12 7.52
N LEU A 19 -2.57 -2.75 7.26
CA LEU A 19 -2.68 -4.14 6.79
C LEU A 19 -2.74 -4.27 5.26
N ILE A 20 -2.89 -3.15 4.54
CA ILE A 20 -3.07 -3.10 3.09
C ILE A 20 -2.00 -2.20 2.48
N ILE A 21 -1.50 -2.52 1.30
CA ILE A 21 -0.62 -1.63 0.53
C ILE A 21 -1.45 -1.13 -0.65
N LEU A 22 -1.73 0.18 -0.69
CA LEU A 22 -2.42 0.80 -1.82
C LEU A 22 -1.43 0.99 -2.97
N SER A 23 -1.83 0.69 -4.20
CA SER A 23 -1.02 1.00 -5.37
C SER A 23 -0.99 2.51 -5.63
N GLU A 24 0.04 2.98 -6.34
CA GLU A 24 0.18 4.38 -6.74
C GLU A 24 -1.08 4.88 -7.47
N TYR A 25 -1.64 4.06 -8.37
CA TYR A 25 -2.87 4.39 -9.09
C TYR A 25 -4.06 4.61 -8.13
N GLU A 26 -4.21 3.77 -7.12
CA GLU A 26 -5.29 3.90 -6.13
C GLU A 26 -5.11 5.15 -5.26
N CYS A 27 -3.89 5.39 -4.79
CA CYS A 27 -3.53 6.61 -4.07
C CYS A 27 -3.83 7.85 -4.91
N ASN A 28 -3.42 7.88 -6.17
CA ASN A 28 -3.65 8.98 -7.09
C ASN A 28 -5.14 9.17 -7.40
N LYS A 29 -5.93 8.10 -7.50
CA LYS A 29 -7.38 8.18 -7.69
C LYS A 29 -8.09 8.79 -6.48
N ILE A 30 -7.68 8.43 -5.26
CA ILE A 30 -8.20 9.02 -4.03
C ILE A 30 -7.81 10.50 -3.97
N MET A 31 -6.53 10.79 -4.23
CA MET A 31 -5.98 12.14 -4.17
C MET A 31 -6.58 13.06 -5.25
N ALA A 32 -6.86 12.56 -6.46
CA ALA A 32 -7.47 13.34 -7.53
C ALA A 32 -8.85 13.88 -7.13
N LYS A 33 -9.69 13.05 -6.51
CA LYS A 33 -11.00 13.49 -5.98
C LYS A 33 -10.82 14.59 -4.92
N PHE A 34 -9.85 14.41 -4.02
CA PHE A 34 -9.55 15.41 -3.00
C PHE A 34 -9.05 16.72 -3.61
N ARG A 35 -8.11 16.68 -4.56
CA ARG A 35 -7.57 17.86 -5.27
C ARG A 35 -8.68 18.67 -5.94
N ILE A 36 -9.64 18.00 -6.60
CA ILE A 36 -10.78 18.67 -7.24
C ILE A 36 -11.66 19.37 -6.19
N LEU A 37 -12.04 18.66 -5.12
CA LEU A 37 -12.85 19.23 -4.04
C LEU A 37 -12.13 20.41 -3.36
N PHE A 38 -10.82 20.28 -3.16
CA PHE A 38 -9.98 21.30 -2.55
C PHE A 38 -9.93 22.56 -3.42
N LYS A 39 -9.66 22.42 -4.73
CA LYS A 39 -9.65 23.53 -5.69
C LYS A 39 -11.00 24.23 -5.78
N HIS A 40 -12.09 23.46 -5.86
CA HIS A 40 -13.44 24.02 -5.90
C HIS A 40 -13.77 24.82 -4.63
N LYS A 41 -13.37 24.34 -3.45
CA LYS A 41 -13.54 25.08 -2.19
C LYS A 41 -12.71 26.36 -2.12
N LEU A 42 -11.59 26.42 -2.84
CA LEU A 42 -10.76 27.63 -2.97
C LEU A 42 -11.18 28.53 -4.14
N LYS A 43 -12.28 28.22 -4.84
CA LYS A 43 -12.74 28.92 -6.05
C LYS A 43 -11.72 28.91 -7.19
N PHE A 44 -10.81 27.95 -7.21
CA PHE A 44 -9.89 27.75 -8.33
C PHE A 44 -10.55 26.99 -9.47
N MET A 45 -10.08 27.26 -10.69
CA MET A 45 -10.48 26.50 -11.87
C MET A 45 -9.98 25.05 -11.75
N LYS A 46 -10.74 24.11 -12.35
CA LYS A 46 -10.33 22.71 -12.41
C LYS A 46 -8.96 22.50 -13.09
N THR A 47 -8.63 23.36 -14.06
CA THR A 47 -7.39 23.35 -14.86
C THR A 47 -6.17 23.87 -14.12
N THR A 48 -6.33 24.51 -12.94
CA THR A 48 -5.20 24.98 -12.13
C THR A 48 -4.21 23.82 -11.90
N PRO A 49 -2.89 24.04 -11.93
CA PRO A 49 -1.91 22.98 -11.68
C PRO A 49 -2.16 22.23 -10.37
N ASN A 50 -2.02 20.90 -10.36
CA ASN A 50 -2.19 20.09 -9.14
C ASN A 50 -1.10 20.36 -8.10
N SER A 51 0.08 20.82 -8.54
CA SER A 51 1.23 21.13 -7.70
C SER A 51 0.93 22.20 -6.65
N ILE A 52 0.04 23.16 -6.94
CA ILE A 52 -0.31 24.25 -6.01
C ILE A 52 -0.84 23.73 -4.66
N VAL A 53 -1.51 22.56 -4.67
CA VAL A 53 -2.10 21.94 -3.48
C VAL A 53 -1.01 21.34 -2.57
N HIS A 54 0.09 20.87 -3.15
CA HIS A 54 1.16 20.17 -2.46
C HIS A 54 2.32 21.08 -2.07
N LEU A 55 2.44 22.25 -2.70
CA LEU A 55 3.50 23.20 -2.44
C LEU A 55 3.53 23.63 -0.96
N LYS A 56 4.71 23.59 -0.35
CA LYS A 56 4.91 23.81 1.10
C LYS A 56 4.59 25.26 1.50
N GLU A 57 4.92 26.19 0.61
CA GLU A 57 4.72 27.63 0.73
C GLU A 57 3.25 28.04 0.60
N MET A 58 2.40 27.13 0.12
CA MET A 58 0.97 27.36 -0.08
C MET A 58 0.16 26.56 0.93
N PHE A 59 -0.31 25.37 0.53
CA PHE A 59 -1.27 24.58 1.31
C PHE A 59 -0.66 23.34 1.96
N ASN A 60 0.53 22.92 1.53
CA ASN A 60 1.30 21.82 2.12
C ASN A 60 0.46 20.54 2.35
N VAL A 61 -0.43 20.19 1.42
CA VAL A 61 -1.21 18.95 1.53
C VAL A 61 -0.30 17.77 1.25
N LYS A 62 -0.18 16.86 2.22
CA LYS A 62 0.69 15.69 2.08
C LYS A 62 0.15 14.72 1.03
N ASN A 63 1.04 14.10 0.27
CA ASN A 63 0.66 12.99 -0.59
C ASN A 63 0.35 11.74 0.25
N ILE A 64 -0.68 10.98 -0.15
CA ILE A 64 -1.03 9.71 0.52
C ILE A 64 0.04 8.65 0.22
N GLU A 65 0.53 8.62 -1.01
CA GLU A 65 1.54 7.67 -1.45
C GLU A 65 2.85 7.84 -0.68
N ASP A 66 3.41 9.06 -0.68
CA ASP A 66 4.66 9.36 0.03
C ASP A 66 4.55 9.02 1.52
N ASN A 67 3.41 9.35 2.15
CA ASN A 67 3.16 9.02 3.56
C ASN A 67 3.07 7.51 3.79
N GLN A 68 2.45 6.76 2.87
CA GLN A 68 2.39 5.30 2.95
C GLN A 68 3.78 4.70 2.82
N LEU A 69 4.54 5.13 1.81
CA LEU A 69 5.91 4.67 1.59
C LEU A 69 6.77 4.93 2.82
N GLN A 70 6.78 6.16 3.34
CA GLN A 70 7.53 6.52 4.55
C GLN A 70 7.14 5.66 5.74
N ALA A 71 5.84 5.45 5.98
CA ALA A 71 5.36 4.66 7.10
C ALA A 71 5.76 3.18 6.98
N LYS A 72 5.64 2.59 5.79
CA LYS A 72 5.99 1.18 5.55
C LYS A 72 7.48 0.95 5.66
N THR A 73 8.28 1.83 5.07
CA THR A 73 9.75 1.78 5.18
C THR A 73 10.20 1.93 6.64
N THR A 74 9.65 2.90 7.37
CA THR A 74 10.00 3.10 8.79
C THR A 74 9.64 1.86 9.62
N ASN A 75 8.43 1.31 9.45
CA ASN A 75 8.01 0.13 10.17
C ASN A 75 8.88 -1.09 9.85
N PHE A 76 9.29 -1.25 8.59
CA PHE A 76 10.14 -2.36 8.17
C PHE A 76 11.55 -2.26 8.78
N ILE A 77 12.14 -1.07 8.79
CA ILE A 77 13.44 -0.82 9.44
C ILE A 77 13.35 -1.13 10.94
N LEU A 78 12.28 -0.69 11.61
CA LEU A 78 12.06 -0.99 13.02
C LEU A 78 11.93 -2.51 13.26
N GLN A 79 11.23 -3.23 12.40
CA GLN A 79 11.04 -4.69 12.51
C GLN A 79 12.35 -5.48 12.36
N ILE A 80 13.21 -5.10 11.42
CA ILE A 80 14.50 -5.78 11.20
C ILE A 80 15.47 -5.52 12.35
N ASN A 81 15.46 -4.30 12.89
CA ASN A 81 16.38 -3.89 13.95
C ASN A 81 15.90 -4.27 15.35
N ASP A 82 14.66 -4.74 15.50
CA ASP A 82 14.14 -5.17 16.79
C ASP A 82 14.83 -6.45 17.28
N LYS A 83 15.19 -6.47 18.57
CA LYS A 83 15.86 -7.62 19.22
C LYS A 83 14.88 -8.54 19.93
N ASN A 84 13.62 -8.14 20.03
CA ASN A 84 12.59 -8.85 20.79
C ASN A 84 11.81 -9.80 19.86
N GLU A 85 10.62 -10.19 20.30
CA GLU A 85 9.72 -11.10 19.58
C GLU A 85 9.39 -10.62 18.16
N LEU A 86 9.24 -9.31 17.95
CA LEU A 86 8.93 -8.74 16.63
C LEU A 86 10.06 -9.01 15.64
N GLY A 87 11.31 -8.87 16.06
CA GLY A 87 12.48 -9.23 15.27
C GLY A 87 12.51 -10.72 14.93
N ILE A 88 12.20 -11.59 15.89
CA ILE A 88 12.15 -13.05 15.70
C ILE A 88 11.08 -13.43 14.67
N ILE A 89 9.86 -12.90 14.81
CA ILE A 89 8.76 -13.13 13.87
C ILE A 89 9.15 -12.66 12.47
N THR A 90 9.84 -11.53 12.36
CA THR A 90 10.29 -10.99 11.08
C THR A 90 11.32 -11.91 10.41
N LYS A 91 12.29 -12.44 11.17
CA LYS A 91 13.27 -13.42 10.66
C LYS A 91 12.60 -14.70 10.16
N ILE A 92 11.63 -15.23 10.89
CA ILE A 92 10.85 -16.41 10.46
C ILE A 92 10.11 -16.12 9.15
N ARG A 93 9.48 -14.95 9.02
CA ARG A 93 8.79 -14.54 7.78
C ARG A 93 9.76 -14.42 6.61
N LEU A 94 10.95 -13.87 6.82
CA LEU A 94 11.98 -13.77 5.78
C LEU A 94 12.49 -15.15 5.35
N TYR A 95 12.67 -16.08 6.30
CA TYR A 95 13.03 -17.46 5.98
C TYR A 95 11.93 -18.16 5.17
N ASN A 96 10.66 -18.01 5.57
CA ASN A 96 9.54 -18.56 4.82
C ASN A 96 9.47 -18.00 3.39
N LEU A 97 9.75 -16.70 3.22
CA LEU A 97 9.85 -16.07 1.90
C LEU A 97 11.00 -16.66 1.08
N GLN A 98 12.17 -16.85 1.71
CA GLN A 98 13.34 -17.46 1.09
C GLN A 98 13.04 -18.86 0.56
N GLN A 99 12.37 -19.69 1.37
CA GLN A 99 11.96 -21.04 0.97
C GLN A 99 10.91 -21.03 -0.14
N LEU A 100 9.90 -20.14 -0.04
CA LEU A 100 8.86 -20.00 -1.06
C LEU A 100 9.43 -19.65 -2.44
N LEU A 101 10.47 -18.82 -2.47
CA LEU A 101 11.12 -18.35 -3.69
C LEU A 101 12.35 -19.17 -4.08
N PHE A 102 12.74 -20.16 -3.28
CA PHE A 102 13.94 -20.98 -3.46
C PHE A 102 15.20 -20.12 -3.66
N LEU A 103 15.40 -19.14 -2.78
CA LEU A 103 16.56 -18.24 -2.81
C LEU A 103 17.72 -18.85 -2.01
N ASN A 104 18.95 -18.74 -2.55
CA ASN A 104 20.16 -19.22 -1.89
C ASN A 104 20.53 -18.34 -0.68
N ASP A 105 20.38 -17.02 -0.84
CA ASP A 105 20.75 -16.02 0.15
C ASP A 105 19.54 -15.29 0.74
N ASN A 106 19.78 -14.54 1.81
CA ASN A 106 18.75 -13.77 2.50
C ASN A 106 18.03 -12.80 1.53
N PRO A 107 16.68 -12.83 1.47
CA PRO A 107 15.90 -12.02 0.54
C PRO A 107 16.10 -10.51 0.67
N ILE A 108 16.62 -10.01 1.80
CA ILE A 108 16.92 -8.58 1.96
C ILE A 108 17.92 -8.08 0.90
N TYR A 109 18.89 -8.90 0.53
CA TYR A 109 19.96 -8.50 -0.41
C TYR A 109 19.85 -9.19 -1.77
N SER A 110 19.21 -10.36 -1.83
CA SER A 110 19.23 -11.23 -3.01
C SER A 110 18.03 -11.06 -3.94
N LEU A 111 16.97 -10.34 -3.54
CA LEU A 111 15.75 -10.20 -4.32
C LEU A 111 15.98 -9.45 -5.63
N GLN A 112 15.64 -10.10 -6.76
CA GLN A 112 15.63 -9.49 -8.08
C GLN A 112 14.20 -9.32 -8.60
N GLU A 113 14.01 -8.53 -9.68
CA GLU A 113 12.70 -8.30 -10.28
C GLU A 113 11.98 -9.60 -10.68
N LYS A 114 12.74 -10.59 -11.17
CA LYS A 114 12.21 -11.91 -11.54
C LYS A 114 11.53 -12.62 -10.37
N ASP A 115 12.06 -12.43 -9.15
CA ASP A 115 11.56 -13.08 -7.95
C ASP A 115 10.27 -12.41 -7.47
N ILE A 116 10.15 -11.10 -7.67
CA ILE A 116 8.91 -10.34 -7.42
C ILE A 116 7.79 -10.82 -8.36
N ILE A 117 8.11 -11.02 -9.64
CA ILE A 117 7.15 -11.55 -10.62
C ILE A 117 6.73 -12.98 -10.23
N ARG A 118 7.69 -13.82 -9.84
CA ARG A 118 7.41 -15.19 -9.37
C ARG A 118 6.51 -15.17 -8.14
N TYR A 119 6.81 -14.32 -7.16
CA TYR A 119 6.00 -14.16 -5.95
C TYR A 119 4.56 -13.77 -6.29
N LYS A 120 4.36 -12.79 -7.19
CA LYS A 120 3.02 -12.38 -7.64
C LYS A 120 2.23 -13.54 -8.26
N LYS A 121 2.88 -14.40 -9.06
CA LYS A 121 2.24 -15.60 -9.64
C LYS A 121 1.86 -16.64 -8.58
N ILE A 122 2.73 -16.88 -7.61
CA ILE A 122 2.45 -17.80 -6.49
C ILE A 122 1.27 -17.29 -5.67
N PHE A 123 1.30 -16.02 -5.27
CA PHE A 123 0.27 -15.39 -4.46
C PHE A 123 -1.11 -15.42 -5.13
N THR A 124 -1.16 -15.06 -6.42
CA THR A 124 -2.41 -15.12 -7.21
C THR A 124 -2.96 -16.54 -7.33
N THR A 125 -2.09 -17.54 -7.46
CA THR A 125 -2.49 -18.96 -7.48
C THR A 125 -3.04 -19.40 -6.12
N GLN A 126 -2.37 -19.04 -5.02
CA GLN A 126 -2.83 -19.32 -3.66
C GLN A 126 -4.21 -18.70 -3.40
N LEU A 127 -4.41 -17.44 -3.80
CA LEU A 127 -5.71 -16.78 -3.72
C LEU A 127 -6.76 -17.52 -4.54
N LYS A 128 -6.47 -17.87 -5.80
CA LYS A 128 -7.41 -18.60 -6.66
C LYS A 128 -7.81 -19.94 -6.03
N ASN A 129 -6.87 -20.69 -5.49
CA ASN A 129 -7.14 -21.96 -4.83
C ASN A 129 -8.00 -21.79 -3.57
N HIS A 130 -7.76 -20.73 -2.79
CA HIS A 130 -8.59 -20.37 -1.66
C HIS A 130 -10.03 -20.03 -2.08
N TYR A 131 -10.21 -19.21 -3.12
CA TYR A 131 -11.55 -18.85 -3.63
C TYR A 131 -12.28 -20.00 -4.35
N MET A 132 -11.55 -20.90 -5.01
CA MET A 132 -12.14 -22.10 -5.64
C MET A 132 -12.59 -23.12 -4.60
N GLY A 133 -11.85 -23.27 -3.50
CA GLY A 133 -12.27 -24.03 -2.33
C GLY A 133 -13.48 -23.42 -1.59
N ILE A 134 -13.77 -22.13 -1.82
CA ILE A 134 -14.97 -21.45 -1.31
C ILE A 134 -16.13 -21.55 -2.32
N SER A 135 -15.91 -21.79 -3.62
CA SER A 135 -17.03 -21.96 -4.58
C SER A 135 -17.82 -23.27 -4.40
N THR A 136 -17.25 -24.26 -3.71
CA THR A 136 -18.00 -25.41 -3.18
C THR A 136 -18.82 -25.06 -1.93
N ALA A 137 -18.67 -23.84 -1.39
CA ALA A 137 -19.41 -23.27 -0.26
C ALA A 137 -19.91 -21.84 -0.58
N LYS A 138 -20.87 -21.74 -1.51
CA LYS A 138 -21.81 -20.62 -1.79
C LYS A 138 -21.27 -19.17 -1.91
N GLN A 139 -21.56 -18.58 -3.08
CA GLN A 139 -21.78 -17.15 -3.37
C GLN A 139 -20.55 -16.21 -3.33
N GLY A 140 -19.74 -16.20 -4.41
CA GLY A 140 -18.46 -15.47 -4.48
C GLY A 140 -18.30 -14.40 -5.56
N ASP A 141 -19.37 -13.89 -6.20
CA ASP A 141 -19.23 -13.00 -7.37
C ASP A 141 -19.02 -11.50 -7.05
N SER A 142 -19.25 -11.08 -5.80
CA SER A 142 -19.03 -9.68 -5.38
C SER A 142 -17.58 -9.42 -4.91
N LEU A 143 -16.87 -10.45 -4.44
CA LEU A 143 -15.51 -10.33 -3.89
C LEU A 143 -14.41 -10.30 -4.97
N LYS A 144 -14.62 -10.96 -6.12
CA LYS A 144 -13.66 -10.99 -7.25
C LYS A 144 -13.30 -9.58 -7.75
N LYS A 145 -14.27 -8.66 -7.84
CA LYS A 145 -14.04 -7.29 -8.34
C LYS A 145 -13.34 -6.37 -7.34
N LYS A 146 -13.38 -6.68 -6.04
CA LYS A 146 -12.70 -5.88 -4.99
C LYS A 146 -11.23 -6.25 -4.83
N PHE A 147 -10.88 -7.52 -5.04
CA PHE A 147 -9.52 -8.02 -4.78
C PHE A 147 -8.57 -8.03 -5.99
N LEU A 148 -9.07 -8.01 -7.23
CA LEU A 148 -8.23 -7.82 -8.42
C LEU A 148 -7.53 -6.45 -8.50
N LYS A 149 -7.87 -5.56 -7.57
CA LYS A 149 -7.22 -4.26 -7.33
C LYS A 149 -6.00 -4.32 -6.40
N PHE A 150 -5.62 -5.51 -5.92
CA PHE A 150 -4.45 -5.77 -5.07
C PHE A 150 -3.13 -5.97 -5.86
N ILE A 151 -3.13 -5.72 -7.17
CA ILE A 151 -1.91 -5.57 -7.98
C ILE A 151 -1.65 -4.07 -8.14
#